data_AF-A0A4P8HV38-F1
#
_entry.id   AF-A0A4P8HV38-F1
#
_cell.length_a   1.000
_cell.length_b   1.000
_cell.length_c   1.000
_cell.angle_alpha   90.00
_cell.angle_beta   90.00
_cell.angle_gamma   90.00
#
_symmetry.space_group_name_H-M   'P 1'
#
loop_
_entity.id
_entity.type
_entity.pdbx_description
1 polymer ?
#
loop_
_entity_poly.entity_id
_entity_poly.type
_entity_poly.pdbx_seq_one_letter_code
_entity_poly.pdbx_strand_id
1 'polypeptide(L)'
;MNANCFALLDDAAAGGRSRLLTGHVRTLRCTSFDTWPALLQDMETALAEGLFAVALCSYELGHHIVGIAPREAGVPLAQVLLFRRCDHLDGEAVARWLMAREQDRGTGIAGLAGIASNVTETAFAAAIAQIRAYIAAGDTYQVNYTYRLRFDAFGAPCALYQRLRARQPVPYGALVLADDGTAVLSLSPELFVRRTGNTLTAQPMKGTAPAALPGQAEDIDGENARRAAALAADPKNRAENLMIVDLLRNDIGRVAVTGTVKVPALFEVRRYSSVLQMTSTVQAEVRQDATLADLFAALYPCGSITGAPKRRTMEIIAGLEPEPRGLYTGAIGWFDPPRPGAPGDFCLNVPIRTLTLQPPANGVRRGEMGVGAGIVHDSVAADEYAECGLKARFLTGLSNDFDLFETMHATREQGARHVERHLARLARSARYFGFQWDEAAARAYIAIACEALPPGRECRLRLALNAAGGFAMQSGLLTPLQQPVRVLLADAPTASDNLFLRHKTTLRAGYDAAWKAAEAQGAFDQLFFNERGELTEGGRSNVFVRIGGGWLTPPLASGLLPGVMRAVVLEAWGATETVITRSTLAGAEEIVVCNALRGALRAELVDT
;
A
#
# COMPACT_ATOMS: atom_id res chain seq x y z
N MET A 1 -23.22 5.50 14.47
CA MET A 1 -23.06 5.01 13.08
C MET A 1 -21.94 5.80 12.45
N ASN A 2 -20.78 5.18 12.24
CA ASN A 2 -19.60 5.84 11.70
C ASN A 2 -19.73 5.84 10.16
N ALA A 3 -20.10 6.98 9.56
CA ALA A 3 -20.41 7.09 8.12
C ALA A 3 -19.25 6.70 7.18
N ASN A 4 -18.08 6.42 7.75
CA ASN A 4 -16.85 6.07 7.03
C ASN A 4 -16.59 4.56 6.92
N CYS A 5 -17.27 3.68 7.68
CA CYS A 5 -17.04 2.24 7.61
C CYS A 5 -17.81 1.60 6.44
N PHE A 6 -17.10 0.88 5.57
CA PHE A 6 -17.68 0.20 4.41
C PHE A 6 -16.82 -1.00 3.97
N ALA A 7 -17.41 -1.88 3.17
CA ALA A 7 -16.68 -2.91 2.45
C ALA A 7 -17.14 -2.96 0.98
N LEU A 8 -16.18 -2.90 0.06
CA LEU A 8 -16.40 -3.13 -1.37
C LEU A 8 -15.72 -4.46 -1.72
N LEU A 9 -16.50 -5.47 -2.08
CA LEU A 9 -16.00 -6.76 -2.59
C LEU A 9 -16.07 -6.67 -4.11
N ASP A 10 -14.91 -6.48 -4.72
CA ASP A 10 -14.75 -6.08 -6.12
C ASP A 10 -14.55 -7.29 -7.02
N ASP A 11 -15.66 -7.97 -7.30
CA ASP A 11 -15.71 -9.23 -8.07
C ASP A 11 -15.87 -8.99 -9.59
N ALA A 12 -15.72 -7.75 -10.07
CA ALA A 12 -16.09 -7.34 -11.43
C ALA A 12 -15.38 -8.13 -12.56
N ALA A 13 -14.16 -8.65 -12.31
CA ALA A 13 -13.44 -9.44 -13.32
C ALA A 13 -13.86 -10.94 -13.34
N ALA A 14 -14.68 -11.40 -12.38
CA ALA A 14 -15.14 -12.79 -12.28
C ALA A 14 -16.45 -13.06 -13.05
N GLY A 15 -16.99 -12.08 -13.77
CA GLY A 15 -18.32 -12.15 -14.39
C GLY A 15 -19.48 -11.97 -13.40
N GLY A 16 -19.19 -11.65 -12.13
CA GLY A 16 -20.17 -11.28 -11.10
C GLY A 16 -20.33 -9.76 -10.96
N ARG A 17 -21.34 -9.33 -10.20
CA ARG A 17 -21.48 -7.92 -9.76
C ARG A 17 -20.72 -7.74 -8.45
N SER A 18 -19.90 -6.69 -8.36
CA SER A 18 -19.23 -6.28 -7.13
C SER A 18 -20.27 -5.92 -6.06
N ARG A 19 -19.94 -6.14 -4.79
CA ARG A 19 -20.83 -5.87 -3.64
C ARG A 19 -20.31 -4.69 -2.85
N LEU A 20 -21.10 -3.63 -2.73
CA LEU A 20 -20.82 -2.50 -1.87
C LEU A 20 -21.70 -2.58 -0.61
N LEU A 21 -21.06 -2.84 0.53
CA LEU A 21 -21.71 -2.92 1.82
C LEU A 21 -21.53 -1.63 2.61
N THR A 22 -22.67 -1.07 3.06
CA THR A 22 -22.72 0.18 3.81
C THR A 22 -23.75 0.11 4.94
N GLY A 23 -23.79 1.15 5.78
CA GLY A 23 -24.63 1.13 6.98
C GLY A 23 -24.11 0.14 8.02
N HIS A 24 -22.82 0.25 8.34
CA HIS A 24 -22.16 -0.53 9.39
C HIS A 24 -22.95 -0.47 10.70
N VAL A 25 -23.22 -1.64 11.28
CA VAL A 25 -23.97 -1.82 12.53
C VAL A 25 -23.02 -2.00 13.70
N ARG A 26 -22.14 -3.00 13.60
CA ARG A 26 -21.14 -3.38 14.60
C ARG A 26 -20.07 -4.29 13.98
N THR A 27 -18.96 -4.46 14.68
CA THR A 27 -17.88 -5.39 14.31
C THR A 27 -17.72 -6.43 15.41
N LEU A 28 -17.84 -7.72 15.07
CA LEU A 28 -17.52 -8.84 15.96
C LEU A 28 -16.02 -9.11 15.86
N ARG A 29 -15.37 -9.47 16.98
CA ARG A 29 -13.93 -9.74 17.03
C ARG A 29 -13.65 -11.00 17.84
N CYS A 30 -12.79 -11.86 17.33
CA CYS A 30 -12.25 -13.02 18.01
C CYS A 30 -10.76 -12.81 18.19
N THR A 31 -10.30 -12.54 19.41
CA THR A 31 -8.87 -12.36 19.74
C THR A 31 -8.26 -13.62 20.37
N SER A 32 -9.09 -14.49 20.93
CA SER A 32 -8.71 -15.81 21.46
C SER A 32 -9.58 -16.88 20.84
N PHE A 33 -9.01 -18.04 20.55
CA PHE A 33 -9.74 -19.15 19.92
C PHE A 33 -10.92 -19.65 20.77
N ASP A 34 -10.88 -19.49 22.10
CA ASP A 34 -11.99 -19.90 22.97
C ASP A 34 -13.30 -19.14 22.65
N THR A 35 -13.20 -17.93 22.08
CA THR A 35 -14.38 -17.15 21.69
C THR A 35 -14.78 -17.36 20.22
N TRP A 36 -14.11 -18.25 19.50
CA TRP A 36 -14.42 -18.54 18.10
C TRP A 36 -15.83 -19.11 17.89
N PRO A 37 -16.30 -20.10 18.69
CA PRO A 37 -17.67 -20.61 18.54
C PRO A 37 -18.73 -19.53 18.78
N ALA A 38 -18.52 -18.67 19.79
CA ALA A 38 -19.42 -17.57 20.09
C ALA A 38 -19.48 -16.55 18.94
N LEU A 39 -18.33 -16.20 18.34
CA LEU A 39 -18.29 -15.30 17.18
C LEU A 39 -19.08 -15.85 15.99
N LEU A 40 -18.96 -17.15 15.69
CA LEU A 40 -19.73 -17.77 14.61
C LEU A 40 -21.23 -17.73 14.89
N GLN A 41 -21.64 -18.05 16.12
CA GLN A 41 -23.04 -18.00 16.53
C GLN A 41 -23.60 -16.57 16.42
N ASP A 42 -22.87 -15.57 16.90
CA ASP A 42 -23.27 -14.16 16.83
C ASP A 42 -23.38 -13.67 15.37
N MET A 43 -22.49 -14.16 14.50
CA MET A 43 -22.55 -13.89 13.07
C MET A 43 -23.79 -14.53 12.44
N GLU A 44 -24.09 -15.80 12.72
CA GLU A 44 -25.28 -16.49 12.22
C GLU A 44 -26.58 -15.81 12.70
N THR A 45 -26.64 -15.39 13.97
CA THR A 45 -27.76 -14.61 14.49
C THR A 45 -27.92 -13.29 13.73
N ALA A 46 -26.83 -12.55 13.49
CA ALA A 46 -26.88 -11.32 12.72
C ALA A 46 -27.34 -11.54 11.26
N LEU A 47 -26.90 -12.63 10.62
CA LEU A 47 -27.37 -13.00 9.28
C LEU A 47 -28.87 -13.30 9.29
N ALA A 48 -29.36 -14.03 10.30
CA ALA A 48 -30.79 -14.32 10.47
C ALA A 48 -31.65 -13.06 10.71
N GLU A 49 -31.07 -12.02 11.33
CA GLU A 49 -31.67 -10.68 11.45
C GLU A 49 -31.69 -9.88 10.12
N GLY A 50 -31.17 -10.46 9.03
CA GLY A 50 -31.11 -9.82 7.71
C GLY A 50 -29.90 -8.93 7.50
N LEU A 51 -28.89 -8.97 8.37
CA LEU A 51 -27.63 -8.24 8.17
C LEU A 51 -26.71 -9.00 7.22
N PHE A 52 -25.88 -8.27 6.49
CA PHE A 52 -24.81 -8.82 5.68
C PHE A 52 -23.50 -8.82 6.48
N ALA A 53 -22.66 -9.84 6.28
CA ALA A 53 -21.40 -9.95 7.00
C ALA A 53 -20.19 -9.96 6.05
N VAL A 54 -19.11 -9.29 6.45
CA VAL A 54 -17.79 -9.38 5.81
C VAL A 54 -16.80 -9.91 6.84
N ALA A 55 -16.23 -11.07 6.58
CA ALA A 55 -15.26 -11.71 7.47
C ALA A 55 -13.83 -11.45 7.00
N LEU A 56 -12.96 -11.13 7.95
CA LEU A 56 -11.51 -11.01 7.83
C LEU A 56 -10.90 -12.02 8.82
N CYS A 57 -10.39 -13.14 8.34
CA CYS A 57 -9.83 -14.20 9.17
C CYS A 57 -8.32 -14.26 8.97
N SER A 58 -7.55 -14.21 10.05
CA SER A 58 -6.10 -14.35 10.03
C SER A 58 -5.68 -15.80 9.78
N TYR A 59 -4.51 -15.99 9.18
CA TYR A 59 -3.89 -17.30 9.00
C TYR A 59 -3.71 -18.06 10.33
N GLU A 60 -3.42 -17.34 11.42
CA GLU A 60 -3.21 -17.91 12.75
C GLU A 60 -4.47 -18.57 13.34
N LEU A 61 -5.68 -18.19 12.89
CA LEU A 61 -6.90 -18.95 13.21
C LEU A 61 -6.74 -20.44 12.80
N GLY A 62 -6.04 -20.68 11.70
CA GLY A 62 -5.70 -22.00 11.20
C GLY A 62 -4.78 -22.79 12.12
N HIS A 63 -3.91 -22.14 12.89
CA HIS A 63 -3.04 -22.84 13.84
C HIS A 63 -3.89 -23.56 14.90
N HIS A 64 -4.90 -22.86 15.41
CA HIS A 64 -5.82 -23.41 16.41
C HIS A 64 -6.71 -24.51 15.82
N ILE A 65 -7.25 -24.32 14.61
CA ILE A 65 -8.11 -25.30 13.94
C ILE A 65 -7.35 -26.61 13.65
N VAL A 66 -6.09 -26.52 13.23
CA VAL A 66 -5.26 -27.69 12.90
C VAL A 66 -4.57 -28.28 14.14
N GLY A 67 -4.57 -27.57 15.27
CA GLY A 67 -4.02 -28.04 16.54
C GLY A 67 -2.48 -27.95 16.62
N ILE A 68 -1.91 -26.84 16.14
CA ILE A 68 -0.48 -26.51 16.31
C ILE A 68 -0.31 -25.31 17.24
N ALA A 69 0.92 -25.11 17.74
CA ALA A 69 1.22 -23.97 18.61
C ALA A 69 0.89 -22.63 17.90
N PRO A 70 0.06 -21.77 18.50
CA PRO A 70 -0.28 -20.49 17.91
C PRO A 70 0.89 -19.52 17.97
N ARG A 71 0.96 -18.60 17.00
CA ARG A 71 1.85 -17.44 17.04
C ARG A 71 1.01 -16.18 17.24
N GLU A 72 1.41 -15.32 18.16
CA GLU A 72 0.67 -14.08 18.40
C GLU A 72 0.95 -13.06 17.30
N ALA A 73 -0.06 -12.73 16.49
CA ALA A 73 0.05 -11.79 15.39
C ALA A 73 -0.20 -10.31 15.77
N GLY A 74 -0.57 -10.03 17.03
CA GLY A 74 -0.96 -8.69 17.46
C GLY A 74 -2.23 -8.15 16.78
N VAL A 75 -2.97 -9.02 16.09
CA VAL A 75 -4.25 -8.75 15.42
C VAL A 75 -5.27 -9.82 15.81
N PRO A 76 -6.59 -9.54 15.75
CA PRO A 76 -7.61 -10.54 16.03
C PRO A 76 -7.52 -11.75 15.09
N LEU A 77 -7.79 -12.95 15.61
CA LEU A 77 -7.89 -14.18 14.84
C LEU A 77 -8.96 -14.08 13.74
N ALA A 78 -10.07 -13.41 14.05
CA ALA A 78 -11.10 -13.05 13.08
C ALA A 78 -11.80 -11.73 13.44
N GLN A 79 -12.25 -11.02 12.42
CA GLN A 79 -13.15 -9.87 12.52
C GLN A 79 -14.32 -10.03 11.55
N VAL A 80 -15.54 -9.73 12.01
CA VAL A 80 -16.73 -9.78 11.16
C VAL A 80 -17.45 -8.44 11.22
N LEU A 81 -17.44 -7.72 10.10
CA LEU A 81 -18.12 -6.44 9.95
C LEU A 81 -19.56 -6.69 9.49
N LEU A 82 -20.53 -6.17 10.23
CA LEU A 82 -21.96 -6.34 9.96
C LEU A 82 -22.57 -5.07 9.35
N PHE A 83 -23.31 -5.22 8.26
CA PHE A 83 -23.88 -4.14 7.47
C PHE A 83 -25.38 -4.32 7.20
N ARG A 84 -26.11 -3.21 7.09
CA ARG A 84 -27.55 -3.24 6.75
C ARG A 84 -27.85 -3.27 5.26
N ARG A 85 -26.91 -2.81 4.42
CA ARG A 85 -27.15 -2.61 2.99
C ARG A 85 -26.05 -3.27 2.16
N CYS A 86 -26.43 -3.89 1.05
CA CYS A 86 -25.54 -4.47 0.05
C CYS A 86 -26.03 -4.06 -1.35
N ASP A 87 -25.35 -3.09 -1.95
CA ASP A 87 -25.61 -2.65 -3.33
C ASP A 87 -24.75 -3.48 -4.30
N HIS A 88 -25.33 -3.88 -5.44
CA HIS A 88 -24.61 -4.62 -6.47
C HIS A 88 -24.20 -3.68 -7.60
N LEU A 89 -22.89 -3.58 -7.83
CA LEU A 89 -22.28 -2.64 -8.77
C LEU A 89 -21.58 -3.39 -9.90
N ASP A 90 -21.69 -2.87 -11.12
CA ASP A 90 -20.79 -3.25 -12.21
C ASP A 90 -19.45 -2.50 -12.11
N GLY A 91 -18.51 -2.82 -13.01
CA GLY A 91 -17.17 -2.23 -13.00
C GLY A 91 -17.14 -0.71 -13.18
N GLU A 92 -18.08 -0.14 -13.93
CA GLU A 92 -18.18 1.31 -14.14
C GLU A 92 -18.78 2.02 -12.93
N ALA A 93 -19.80 1.44 -12.31
CA ALA A 93 -20.40 1.93 -11.09
C ALA A 93 -19.39 1.91 -9.92
N VAL A 94 -18.55 0.87 -9.83
CA VAL A 94 -17.43 0.83 -8.88
C VAL A 94 -16.46 1.98 -9.13
N ALA A 95 -16.04 2.21 -10.38
CA ALA A 95 -15.12 3.28 -10.73
C ALA A 95 -15.68 4.67 -10.36
N ARG A 96 -16.95 4.93 -10.70
CA ARG A 96 -17.64 6.18 -10.32
C ARG A 96 -17.72 6.36 -8.80
N TRP A 97 -18.02 5.29 -8.07
CA TRP A 97 -18.10 5.33 -6.62
C TRP A 97 -16.74 5.63 -5.97
N LEU A 98 -15.66 5.02 -6.45
CA LEU A 98 -14.30 5.30 -5.98
C LEU A 98 -13.88 6.76 -6.25
N MET A 99 -14.14 7.27 -7.46
CA MET A 99 -13.84 8.66 -7.82
C MET A 99 -14.60 9.68 -6.97
N ALA A 100 -15.89 9.44 -6.69
CA ALA A 100 -16.66 10.32 -5.81
C ALA A 100 -16.05 10.39 -4.39
N ARG A 101 -15.57 9.25 -3.86
CA ARG A 101 -14.93 9.17 -2.54
C ARG A 101 -13.56 9.85 -2.47
N GLU A 102 -12.86 9.97 -3.59
CA GLU A 102 -11.59 10.69 -3.68
C GLU A 102 -11.79 12.22 -3.58
N GLN A 103 -12.79 12.74 -4.28
CA GLN A 103 -13.07 14.18 -4.34
C GLN A 103 -13.44 14.77 -2.98
N ASP A 104 -14.14 13.99 -2.14
CA ASP A 104 -14.55 14.41 -0.79
C ASP A 104 -13.38 14.57 0.21
N ARG A 105 -12.15 14.10 -0.10
CA ARG A 105 -11.04 14.01 0.89
C ARG A 105 -9.73 14.73 0.53
N GLY A 106 -9.66 15.39 -0.62
CA GLY A 106 -8.58 16.35 -0.94
C GLY A 106 -7.20 15.76 -1.32
N THR A 107 -6.45 16.55 -2.09
CA THR A 107 -5.17 16.30 -2.81
C THR A 107 -5.20 15.39 -4.04
N GLY A 108 -6.12 14.42 -4.13
CA GLY A 108 -6.23 13.53 -5.31
C GLY A 108 -4.99 12.68 -5.61
N ILE A 109 -4.06 12.61 -4.65
CA ILE A 109 -2.79 11.89 -4.80
C ILE A 109 -2.74 10.84 -3.71
N ALA A 110 -2.54 9.59 -4.13
CA ALA A 110 -2.36 8.46 -3.24
C ALA A 110 -1.24 7.58 -3.78
N GLY A 111 -0.43 7.03 -2.90
CA GLY A 111 0.75 6.29 -3.31
C GLY A 111 1.45 5.63 -2.13
N LEU A 112 2.64 5.10 -2.42
CA LEU A 112 3.43 4.34 -1.48
C LEU A 112 4.85 4.93 -1.39
N ALA A 113 5.43 4.85 -0.21
CA ALA A 113 6.79 5.26 0.10
C ALA A 113 7.41 4.28 1.11
N GLY A 114 8.73 4.33 1.28
CA GLY A 114 9.44 3.60 2.31
C GLY A 114 9.31 2.08 2.23
N ILE A 115 9.17 1.52 1.01
CA ILE A 115 8.98 0.07 0.83
C ILE A 115 10.26 -0.67 1.24
N ALA A 116 10.15 -1.59 2.19
CA ALA A 116 11.25 -2.40 2.68
C ALA A 116 10.81 -3.85 2.97
N SER A 117 11.69 -4.81 2.68
CA SER A 117 11.49 -6.22 3.03
C SER A 117 11.94 -6.49 4.47
N ASN A 118 11.21 -7.33 5.21
CA ASN A 118 11.65 -7.84 6.51
C ASN A 118 12.64 -9.02 6.41
N VAL A 119 12.85 -9.55 5.21
CA VAL A 119 13.78 -10.66 4.91
C VAL A 119 14.75 -10.21 3.81
N THR A 120 16.04 -10.44 4.01
CA THR A 120 17.08 -10.24 2.99
C THR A 120 17.13 -11.43 2.04
N GLU A 121 17.65 -11.23 0.82
CA GLU A 121 17.84 -12.31 -0.15
C GLU A 121 18.69 -13.48 0.42
N THR A 122 19.72 -13.17 1.21
CA THR A 122 20.54 -14.18 1.88
C THR A 122 19.74 -14.99 2.92
N ALA A 123 18.91 -14.32 3.73
CA ALA A 123 18.06 -14.99 4.71
C ALA A 123 16.97 -15.84 4.02
N PHE A 124 16.41 -15.35 2.91
CA PHE A 124 15.49 -16.10 2.06
C PHE A 124 16.16 -17.39 1.55
N ALA A 125 17.35 -17.29 0.95
CA ALA A 125 18.09 -18.46 0.45
C ALA A 125 18.40 -19.49 1.55
N ALA A 126 18.75 -19.05 2.75
CA ALA A 126 18.96 -19.94 3.89
C ALA A 126 17.66 -20.67 4.30
N ALA A 127 16.51 -19.98 4.30
CA ALA A 127 15.22 -20.62 4.57
C ALA A 127 14.86 -21.66 3.49
N ILE A 128 15.10 -21.36 2.20
CA ILE A 128 14.87 -22.31 1.11
C ILE A 128 15.72 -23.57 1.27
N ALA A 129 16.98 -23.43 1.67
CA ALA A 129 17.86 -24.58 1.93
C ALA A 129 17.32 -25.48 3.07
N GLN A 130 16.81 -24.88 4.15
CA GLN A 130 16.19 -25.63 5.25
C GLN A 130 14.90 -26.33 4.81
N ILE A 131 14.06 -25.67 4.00
CA ILE A 131 12.85 -26.27 3.44
C ILE A 131 13.18 -27.48 2.58
N ARG A 132 14.20 -27.38 1.71
CA ARG A 132 14.65 -28.51 0.89
C ARG A 132 15.14 -29.68 1.74
N ALA A 133 15.77 -29.42 2.88
CA ALA A 133 16.17 -30.46 3.82
C ALA A 133 14.94 -31.16 4.44
N TYR A 134 13.90 -30.42 4.84
CA TYR A 134 12.64 -31.01 5.31
C TYR A 134 11.95 -31.85 4.24
N ILE A 135 11.93 -31.38 2.99
CA ILE A 135 11.36 -32.13 1.87
C ILE A 135 12.16 -33.41 1.60
N ALA A 136 13.50 -33.33 1.58
CA ALA A 136 14.36 -34.49 1.39
C ALA A 136 14.23 -35.53 2.51
N ALA A 137 13.94 -35.09 3.74
CA ALA A 137 13.66 -35.98 4.87
C ALA A 137 12.26 -36.62 4.82
N GLY A 138 11.39 -36.20 3.90
CA GLY A 138 10.01 -36.69 3.78
C GLY A 138 9.02 -36.05 4.75
N ASP A 139 9.39 -34.95 5.44
CA ASP A 139 8.52 -34.27 6.39
C ASP A 139 7.35 -33.54 5.69
N THR A 140 7.56 -33.10 4.45
CA THR A 140 6.60 -32.32 3.65
C THR A 140 6.92 -32.43 2.17
N TYR A 141 5.94 -32.24 1.29
CA TYR A 141 6.13 -32.24 -0.17
C TYR A 141 6.34 -30.83 -0.74
N GLN A 142 5.74 -29.84 -0.10
CA GLN A 142 5.81 -28.43 -0.50
C GLN A 142 5.71 -27.56 0.75
N VAL A 143 6.39 -26.42 0.76
CA VAL A 143 6.22 -25.37 1.79
C VAL A 143 6.01 -24.04 1.11
N ASN A 144 4.90 -23.36 1.38
CA ASN A 144 4.74 -21.96 0.99
C ASN A 144 5.49 -21.07 1.98
N TYR A 145 6.66 -20.56 1.61
CA TYR A 145 7.46 -19.66 2.44
C TYR A 145 7.15 -18.20 2.12
N THR A 146 6.97 -17.37 3.15
CA THR A 146 6.52 -15.99 2.98
C THR A 146 7.34 -15.00 3.81
N TYR A 147 7.38 -13.77 3.32
CA TYR A 147 7.98 -12.62 4.00
C TYR A 147 7.10 -11.37 3.79
N ARG A 148 7.45 -10.23 4.38
CA ARG A 148 6.66 -9.00 4.38
C ARG A 148 7.38 -7.86 3.69
N LEU A 149 6.64 -7.12 2.88
CA LEU A 149 6.98 -5.77 2.49
C LEU A 149 6.23 -4.79 3.38
N ARG A 150 6.96 -3.88 4.04
CA ARG A 150 6.41 -2.79 4.86
C ARG A 150 6.60 -1.46 4.14
N PHE A 151 5.66 -0.53 4.32
CA PHE A 151 5.66 0.74 3.60
C PHE A 151 4.80 1.80 4.31
N ASP A 152 4.95 3.03 3.86
CA ASP A 152 4.06 4.15 4.17
C ASP A 152 3.11 4.38 3.00
N ALA A 153 1.81 4.26 3.25
CA ALA A 153 0.77 4.61 2.30
C ALA A 153 0.27 6.03 2.57
N PHE A 154 0.22 6.88 1.55
CA PHE A 154 -0.31 8.24 1.65
C PHE A 154 -1.52 8.42 0.72
N GLY A 155 -2.31 9.45 1.00
CA GLY A 155 -3.58 9.71 0.33
C GLY A 155 -4.73 8.83 0.82
N ALA A 156 -5.89 8.95 0.17
CA ALA A 156 -7.08 8.21 0.55
C ALA A 156 -6.98 6.72 0.15
N PRO A 157 -7.40 5.76 1.02
CA PRO A 157 -7.43 4.34 0.68
C PRO A 157 -8.19 4.00 -0.62
N CYS A 158 -9.29 4.71 -0.90
CA CYS A 158 -10.04 4.53 -2.16
C CYS A 158 -9.20 4.89 -3.40
N ALA A 159 -8.47 6.01 -3.35
CA ALA A 159 -7.61 6.45 -4.45
C ALA A 159 -6.43 5.49 -4.64
N LEU A 160 -5.80 5.03 -3.54
CA LEU A 160 -4.75 4.02 -3.61
C LEU A 160 -5.28 2.70 -4.20
N TYR A 161 -6.45 2.24 -3.76
CA TYR A 161 -7.09 1.03 -4.29
C TYR A 161 -7.38 1.17 -5.78
N GLN A 162 -7.88 2.32 -6.24
CA GLN A 162 -8.13 2.57 -7.66
C GLN A 162 -6.85 2.46 -8.50
N ARG A 163 -5.74 3.04 -8.04
CA ARG A 163 -4.43 2.95 -8.72
C ARG A 163 -3.93 1.49 -8.78
N LEU A 164 -4.06 0.75 -7.67
CA LEU A 164 -3.66 -0.65 -7.59
C LEU A 164 -4.55 -1.56 -8.47
N ARG A 165 -5.87 -1.36 -8.42
CA ARG A 165 -6.88 -2.08 -9.22
C ARG A 165 -6.62 -1.92 -10.73
N ALA A 166 -6.25 -0.73 -11.17
CA ALA A 166 -5.91 -0.49 -12.58
C ALA A 166 -4.68 -1.30 -13.05
N ARG A 167 -3.71 -1.54 -12.15
CA ARG A 167 -2.50 -2.32 -12.44
C ARG A 167 -2.74 -3.82 -12.38
N GLN A 168 -3.65 -4.27 -11.52
CA GLN A 168 -3.88 -5.68 -11.22
C GLN A 168 -5.38 -5.96 -11.06
N PRO A 169 -6.15 -6.02 -12.16
CA PRO A 169 -7.54 -6.42 -12.10
C PRO A 169 -7.62 -7.91 -11.70
N VAL A 170 -8.52 -8.22 -10.77
CA VAL A 170 -8.67 -9.57 -10.21
C VAL A 170 -10.13 -9.95 -9.97
N PRO A 171 -10.46 -11.25 -9.97
CA PRO A 171 -11.81 -11.75 -9.74
C PRO A 171 -12.33 -11.63 -8.30
N TYR A 172 -11.47 -11.46 -7.30
CA TYR A 172 -11.86 -11.46 -5.88
C TYR A 172 -11.21 -10.32 -5.11
N GLY A 173 -11.34 -9.09 -5.62
CA GLY A 173 -10.81 -7.89 -4.97
C GLY A 173 -11.59 -7.50 -3.72
N ALA A 174 -10.98 -6.76 -2.81
CA ALA A 174 -11.67 -6.17 -1.67
C ALA A 174 -11.05 -4.83 -1.25
N LEU A 175 -11.90 -3.85 -0.94
CA LEU A 175 -11.54 -2.62 -0.23
C LEU A 175 -12.41 -2.51 1.02
N VAL A 176 -11.81 -2.68 2.20
CA VAL A 176 -12.49 -2.57 3.49
C VAL A 176 -11.90 -1.39 4.24
N LEU A 177 -12.74 -0.47 4.71
CA LEU A 177 -12.36 0.59 5.64
C LEU A 177 -13.12 0.34 6.94
N ALA A 178 -12.39 0.01 8.01
CA ALA A 178 -12.97 -0.30 9.31
C ALA A 178 -13.32 0.97 10.10
N ASP A 179 -14.09 0.78 11.18
CA ASP A 179 -14.54 1.85 12.06
C ASP A 179 -13.42 2.45 12.93
N ASP A 180 -12.38 1.67 13.22
CA ASP A 180 -11.14 2.12 13.89
C ASP A 180 -10.14 2.83 12.95
N GLY A 181 -10.49 2.97 11.67
CA GLY A 181 -9.68 3.63 10.67
C GLY A 181 -8.61 2.75 10.03
N THR A 182 -8.48 1.47 10.40
CA THR A 182 -7.69 0.49 9.62
C THR A 182 -8.33 0.24 8.25
N ALA A 183 -7.53 -0.18 7.28
CA ALA A 183 -8.03 -0.52 5.94
C ALA A 183 -7.36 -1.77 5.36
N VAL A 184 -8.10 -2.48 4.50
CA VAL A 184 -7.60 -3.63 3.74
C VAL A 184 -7.83 -3.36 2.25
N LEU A 185 -6.77 -3.47 1.45
CA LEU A 185 -6.80 -3.34 -0.01
C LEU A 185 -6.31 -4.66 -0.59
N SER A 186 -7.24 -5.54 -0.94
CA SER A 186 -6.98 -6.87 -1.49
C SER A 186 -7.16 -6.88 -3.00
N LEU A 187 -6.15 -7.38 -3.71
CA LEU A 187 -6.21 -7.71 -5.14
C LEU A 187 -6.00 -9.22 -5.31
N SER A 188 -6.78 -10.01 -4.58
CA SER A 188 -6.69 -11.46 -4.63
C SER A 188 -7.28 -12.02 -5.93
N PRO A 189 -6.52 -12.85 -6.66
CA PRO A 189 -7.05 -13.62 -7.77
C PRO A 189 -7.65 -14.96 -7.35
N GLU A 190 -7.48 -15.39 -6.10
CA GLU A 190 -7.71 -16.79 -5.71
C GLU A 190 -9.00 -16.97 -4.91
N LEU A 191 -9.87 -17.85 -5.39
CA LEU A 191 -11.02 -18.34 -4.64
C LEU A 191 -10.55 -19.36 -3.62
N PHE A 192 -10.77 -19.08 -2.32
CA PHE A 192 -10.62 -20.10 -1.30
C PHE A 192 -11.79 -21.09 -1.39
N VAL A 193 -13.00 -20.59 -1.15
CA VAL A 193 -14.21 -21.40 -1.23
C VAL A 193 -15.44 -20.51 -1.40
N ARG A 194 -16.42 -20.98 -2.18
CA ARG A 194 -17.73 -20.33 -2.34
C ARG A 194 -18.82 -21.36 -2.16
N ARG A 195 -19.90 -20.95 -1.48
CA ARG A 195 -21.16 -21.68 -1.42
C ARG A 195 -22.21 -20.94 -2.24
N THR A 196 -22.87 -21.66 -3.13
CA THR A 196 -24.06 -21.17 -3.83
C THR A 196 -25.16 -22.21 -3.69
N GLY A 197 -26.22 -21.88 -2.95
CA GLY A 197 -27.20 -22.85 -2.50
C GLY A 197 -26.53 -23.96 -1.68
N ASN A 198 -26.56 -25.20 -2.17
CA ASN A 198 -25.91 -26.34 -1.51
C ASN A 198 -24.58 -26.75 -2.14
N THR A 199 -24.13 -26.08 -3.19
CA THR A 199 -22.87 -26.43 -3.85
C THR A 199 -21.71 -25.63 -3.26
N LEU A 200 -20.70 -26.32 -2.71
CA LEU A 200 -19.39 -25.75 -2.43
C LEU A 200 -18.50 -25.85 -3.66
N THR A 201 -17.76 -24.78 -3.94
CA THR A 201 -16.78 -24.70 -5.03
C THR A 201 -15.47 -24.15 -4.49
N ALA A 202 -14.36 -24.82 -4.76
CA ALA A 202 -13.01 -24.31 -4.58
C ALA A 202 -12.26 -24.34 -5.92
N GLN A 203 -11.39 -23.35 -6.16
CA GLN A 203 -10.66 -23.23 -7.43
C GLN A 203 -9.17 -23.00 -7.20
N PRO A 204 -8.40 -24.06 -6.91
CA PRO A 204 -6.95 -23.92 -6.73
C PRO A 204 -6.27 -23.42 -7.99
N MET A 205 -5.29 -22.54 -7.79
CA MET A 205 -4.51 -21.96 -8.86
C MET A 205 -3.03 -22.29 -8.69
N LYS A 206 -2.46 -22.99 -9.67
CA LYS A 206 -1.04 -23.32 -9.73
C LYS A 206 -0.59 -23.34 -11.18
N GLY A 207 0.54 -22.71 -11.46
CA GLY A 207 1.07 -22.50 -12.81
C GLY A 207 0.66 -21.18 -13.42
N THR A 208 1.66 -20.37 -13.77
CA THR A 208 1.50 -19.05 -14.35
C THR A 208 2.46 -18.90 -15.53
N ALA A 209 1.97 -18.36 -16.64
CA ALA A 209 2.80 -18.02 -17.79
C ALA A 209 2.53 -16.56 -18.21
N PRO A 210 3.51 -15.86 -18.80
CA PRO A 210 3.28 -14.52 -19.33
C PRO A 210 2.33 -14.58 -20.53
N ALA A 211 1.26 -13.79 -20.52
CA ALA A 211 0.43 -13.60 -21.71
C ALA A 211 1.19 -12.76 -22.75
N ALA A 212 0.92 -12.98 -24.03
CA ALA A 212 1.37 -12.08 -25.08
C ALA A 212 0.69 -10.72 -24.93
N LEU A 213 1.51 -9.66 -24.95
CA LEU A 213 1.05 -8.28 -24.87
C LEU A 213 0.88 -7.69 -26.28
N PRO A 214 0.05 -6.63 -26.44
CA PRO A 214 -0.04 -5.88 -27.69
C PRO A 214 1.34 -5.49 -28.24
N GLY A 215 1.58 -5.80 -29.52
CA GLY A 215 2.85 -5.51 -30.20
C GLY A 215 3.96 -6.55 -30.03
N GLN A 216 3.75 -7.64 -29.28
CA GLN A 216 4.74 -8.72 -29.14
C GLN A 216 4.59 -9.85 -30.16
N ALA A 217 3.45 -9.94 -30.85
CA ALA A 217 3.16 -10.96 -31.84
C ALA A 217 2.18 -10.42 -32.90
N GLU A 218 2.26 -10.93 -34.13
CA GLU A 218 1.30 -10.64 -35.20
C GLU A 218 -0.10 -11.21 -34.87
N ASP A 219 -0.16 -12.40 -34.27
CA ASP A 219 -1.37 -13.03 -33.73
C ASP A 219 -1.25 -13.26 -32.23
N ILE A 220 -1.78 -12.32 -31.44
CA ILE A 220 -1.75 -12.34 -29.97
C ILE A 220 -2.62 -13.48 -29.42
N ASP A 221 -3.76 -13.76 -30.04
CA ASP A 221 -4.71 -14.75 -29.53
C ASP A 221 -4.21 -16.17 -29.82
N GLY A 222 -3.67 -16.40 -31.03
CA GLY A 222 -2.97 -17.65 -31.36
C GLY A 222 -1.75 -17.90 -30.47
N GLU A 223 -0.93 -16.87 -30.23
CA GLU A 223 0.23 -16.96 -29.34
C GLU A 223 -0.19 -17.27 -27.89
N ASN A 224 -1.23 -16.60 -27.38
CA ASN A 224 -1.77 -16.88 -26.05
C ASN A 224 -2.37 -18.28 -25.96
N ALA A 225 -3.09 -18.75 -26.99
CA ALA A 225 -3.62 -20.11 -27.05
C ALA A 225 -2.49 -21.15 -27.00
N ARG A 226 -1.39 -20.91 -27.74
CA ARG A 226 -0.19 -21.75 -27.72
C ARG A 226 0.48 -21.77 -26.35
N ARG A 227 0.68 -20.61 -25.71
CA ARG A 227 1.24 -20.52 -24.36
C ARG A 227 0.34 -21.17 -23.31
N ALA A 228 -0.98 -21.02 -23.44
CA ALA A 228 -1.95 -21.64 -22.56
C ALA A 228 -1.92 -23.17 -22.70
N ALA A 229 -1.88 -23.68 -23.92
CA ALA A 229 -1.73 -25.12 -24.18
C ALA A 229 -0.41 -25.67 -23.63
N ALA A 230 0.69 -24.93 -23.78
CA ALA A 230 1.98 -25.30 -23.21
C ALA A 230 1.95 -25.36 -21.67
N LEU A 231 1.36 -24.34 -21.01
CA LEU A 231 1.21 -24.32 -19.56
C LEU A 231 0.31 -25.46 -19.06
N ALA A 232 -0.82 -25.70 -19.74
CA ALA A 232 -1.74 -26.78 -19.40
C ALA A 232 -1.12 -28.17 -19.57
N ALA A 233 -0.14 -28.32 -20.48
CA ALA A 233 0.57 -29.56 -20.73
C ALA A 233 1.83 -29.74 -19.87
N ASP A 234 2.32 -28.68 -19.21
CA ASP A 234 3.57 -28.71 -18.45
C ASP A 234 3.52 -29.72 -17.29
N PRO A 235 4.39 -30.75 -17.27
CA PRO A 235 4.34 -31.82 -16.28
C PRO A 235 4.50 -31.34 -14.83
N LYS A 236 5.39 -30.36 -14.59
CA LYS A 236 5.66 -29.83 -13.25
C LYS A 236 4.42 -29.10 -12.71
N ASN A 237 3.90 -28.15 -13.47
CA ASN A 237 2.73 -27.36 -13.07
C ASN A 237 1.48 -28.24 -12.89
N ARG A 238 1.28 -29.26 -13.73
CA ARG A 238 0.18 -30.22 -13.57
C ARG A 238 0.31 -31.04 -12.30
N ALA A 239 1.51 -31.52 -11.98
CA ALA A 239 1.76 -32.29 -10.77
C ALA A 239 1.46 -31.46 -9.51
N GLU A 240 1.97 -30.22 -9.46
CA GLU A 240 1.68 -29.30 -8.36
C GLU A 240 0.18 -28.99 -8.24
N ASN A 241 -0.49 -28.69 -9.35
CA ASN A 241 -1.92 -28.39 -9.33
C ASN A 241 -2.76 -29.60 -8.88
N LEU A 242 -2.45 -30.80 -9.40
CA LEU A 242 -3.16 -32.02 -9.05
C LEU A 242 -3.02 -32.35 -7.55
N MET A 243 -1.84 -32.17 -6.98
CA MET A 243 -1.61 -32.35 -5.55
C MET A 243 -2.53 -31.44 -4.71
N ILE A 244 -2.70 -30.17 -5.11
CA ILE A 244 -3.61 -29.25 -4.42
C ILE A 244 -5.08 -29.62 -4.66
N VAL A 245 -5.44 -30.08 -5.87
CA VAL A 245 -6.79 -30.58 -6.16
C VAL A 245 -7.15 -31.74 -5.24
N ASP A 246 -6.26 -32.71 -5.06
CA ASP A 246 -6.50 -33.85 -4.17
C ASP A 246 -6.61 -33.45 -2.71
N LEU A 247 -5.79 -32.50 -2.25
CA LEU A 247 -5.91 -31.92 -0.92
C LEU A 247 -7.30 -31.28 -0.72
N LEU A 248 -7.76 -30.46 -1.67
CA LEU A 248 -9.05 -29.80 -1.58
C LEU A 248 -10.24 -30.76 -1.73
N ARG A 249 -10.10 -31.83 -2.52
CA ARG A 249 -11.10 -32.91 -2.59
C ARG A 249 -11.26 -33.59 -1.24
N ASN A 250 -10.15 -33.87 -0.56
CA ASN A 250 -10.17 -34.45 0.78
C ASN A 250 -10.82 -33.50 1.79
N ASP A 251 -10.41 -32.22 1.79
CA ASP A 251 -10.94 -31.22 2.72
C ASP A 251 -12.45 -30.99 2.51
N ILE A 252 -12.91 -30.79 1.26
CA ILE A 252 -14.34 -30.65 0.94
C ILE A 252 -15.10 -31.94 1.26
N GLY A 253 -14.51 -33.10 1.02
CA GLY A 253 -15.12 -34.40 1.32
C GLY A 253 -15.55 -34.57 2.78
N ARG A 254 -14.88 -33.90 3.72
CA ARG A 254 -15.23 -33.93 5.16
C ARG A 254 -16.57 -33.29 5.49
N VAL A 255 -17.09 -32.41 4.64
CA VAL A 255 -18.35 -31.66 4.83
C VAL A 255 -19.35 -31.87 3.69
N ALA A 256 -18.98 -32.65 2.69
CA ALA A 256 -19.81 -32.97 1.54
C ALA A 256 -20.73 -34.18 1.79
N VAL A 257 -21.81 -34.26 1.02
CA VAL A 257 -22.59 -35.48 0.83
C VAL A 257 -21.72 -36.50 0.12
N THR A 258 -21.65 -37.71 0.67
CA THR A 258 -20.82 -38.81 0.14
C THR A 258 -21.10 -39.05 -1.35
N GLY A 259 -20.03 -39.14 -2.15
CA GLY A 259 -20.12 -39.37 -3.60
C GLY A 259 -20.39 -38.11 -4.46
N THR A 260 -20.55 -36.93 -3.85
CA THR A 260 -20.82 -35.70 -4.62
C THR A 260 -19.58 -34.89 -4.98
N VAL A 261 -18.42 -35.20 -4.39
CA VAL A 261 -17.15 -34.51 -4.70
C VAL A 261 -16.73 -34.82 -6.14
N LYS A 262 -16.69 -33.78 -6.98
CA LYS A 262 -16.38 -33.84 -8.41
C LYS A 262 -15.30 -32.81 -8.77
N VAL A 263 -14.62 -33.06 -9.87
CA VAL A 263 -13.62 -32.16 -10.45
C VAL A 263 -14.05 -31.81 -11.88
N PRO A 264 -15.03 -30.90 -12.06
CA PRO A 264 -15.62 -30.63 -13.38
C PRO A 264 -14.64 -30.02 -14.39
N ALA A 265 -13.57 -29.38 -13.93
CA ALA A 265 -12.53 -28.80 -14.76
C ALA A 265 -11.15 -29.04 -14.12
N LEU A 266 -10.18 -29.47 -14.92
CA LEU A 266 -8.82 -29.75 -14.49
C LEU A 266 -7.86 -29.07 -15.47
N PHE A 267 -6.87 -28.34 -14.94
CA PHE A 267 -5.83 -27.66 -15.71
C PHE A 267 -6.37 -26.63 -16.73
N GLU A 268 -7.48 -25.98 -16.41
CA GLU A 268 -8.06 -24.93 -17.24
C GLU A 268 -7.20 -23.66 -17.14
N VAL A 269 -6.66 -23.21 -18.27
CA VAL A 269 -5.84 -21.99 -18.33
C VAL A 269 -6.68 -20.82 -18.79
N ARG A 270 -6.77 -19.79 -17.95
CA ARG A 270 -7.46 -18.53 -18.25
C ARG A 270 -6.49 -17.35 -18.26
N ARG A 271 -6.78 -16.37 -19.11
CA ARG A 271 -6.02 -15.13 -19.15
C ARG A 271 -6.54 -14.15 -18.10
N TYR A 272 -5.64 -13.64 -17.26
CA TYR A 272 -5.85 -12.54 -16.35
C TYR A 272 -4.89 -11.40 -16.69
N SER A 273 -5.36 -10.42 -17.47
CA SER A 273 -4.56 -9.26 -17.91
C SER A 273 -3.27 -9.70 -18.64
N SER A 274 -2.10 -9.54 -18.00
CA SER A 274 -0.77 -9.83 -18.53
C SER A 274 -0.27 -11.25 -18.25
N VAL A 275 -1.06 -12.09 -17.59
CA VAL A 275 -0.69 -13.48 -17.27
C VAL A 275 -1.75 -14.47 -17.70
N LEU A 276 -1.32 -15.69 -17.98
CA LEU A 276 -2.12 -16.89 -18.12
C LEU A 276 -2.01 -17.66 -16.80
N GLN A 277 -3.14 -18.05 -16.23
CA GLN A 277 -3.22 -18.75 -14.95
C GLN A 277 -3.92 -20.08 -15.14
N MET A 278 -3.28 -21.17 -14.71
CA MET A 278 -3.90 -22.48 -14.66
C MET A 278 -4.68 -22.65 -13.36
N THR A 279 -5.91 -23.15 -13.51
CA THR A 279 -6.90 -23.36 -12.45
C THR A 279 -7.55 -24.74 -12.61
N SER A 280 -7.95 -25.33 -11.49
CA SER A 280 -8.82 -26.51 -11.48
C SER A 280 -10.02 -26.21 -10.61
N THR A 281 -11.14 -26.89 -10.82
CA THR A 281 -12.38 -26.66 -10.05
C THR A 281 -12.76 -27.92 -9.30
N VAL A 282 -12.95 -27.82 -7.98
CA VAL A 282 -13.48 -28.89 -7.13
C VAL A 282 -14.85 -28.46 -6.62
N GLN A 283 -15.85 -29.33 -6.75
CA GLN A 283 -17.23 -29.07 -6.34
C GLN A 283 -17.82 -30.23 -5.55
N ALA A 284 -18.69 -29.91 -4.60
CA ALA A 284 -19.49 -30.91 -3.89
C ALA A 284 -20.77 -30.31 -3.33
N GLU A 285 -21.75 -31.17 -3.05
CA GLU A 285 -22.96 -30.76 -2.32
C GLU A 285 -22.67 -30.83 -0.81
N VAL A 286 -22.96 -29.76 -0.07
CA VAL A 286 -22.79 -29.71 1.39
C VAL A 286 -23.83 -30.60 2.06
N ARG A 287 -23.44 -31.30 3.13
CA ARG A 287 -24.42 -31.97 3.98
C ARG A 287 -25.37 -30.95 4.61
N GLN A 288 -26.63 -31.34 4.79
CA GLN A 288 -27.66 -30.47 5.36
C GLN A 288 -27.39 -30.10 6.83
N ASP A 289 -26.66 -30.95 7.56
CA ASP A 289 -26.31 -30.78 8.97
C ASP A 289 -24.98 -30.03 9.18
N ALA A 290 -24.24 -29.72 8.11
CA ALA A 290 -22.95 -29.05 8.24
C ALA A 290 -23.11 -27.58 8.65
N THR A 291 -22.54 -27.24 9.80
CA THR A 291 -22.50 -25.89 10.35
C THR A 291 -21.37 -25.06 9.73
N LEU A 292 -21.38 -23.74 9.93
CA LEU A 292 -20.25 -22.89 9.53
C LEU A 292 -18.96 -23.30 10.26
N ALA A 293 -19.06 -23.74 11.52
CA ALA A 293 -17.92 -24.26 12.28
C ALA A 293 -17.33 -25.52 11.63
N ASP A 294 -18.17 -26.45 11.15
CA ASP A 294 -17.71 -27.64 10.43
C ASP A 294 -16.99 -27.29 9.13
N LEU A 295 -17.49 -26.28 8.40
CA LEU A 295 -16.85 -25.80 7.17
C LEU A 295 -15.46 -25.22 7.45
N PHE A 296 -15.30 -24.37 8.47
CA PHE A 296 -13.98 -23.85 8.84
C PHE A 296 -13.05 -24.96 9.35
N ALA A 297 -13.54 -25.88 10.18
CA ALA A 297 -12.76 -27.01 10.69
C ALA A 297 -12.31 -27.97 9.58
N ALA A 298 -13.07 -28.05 8.48
CA ALA A 298 -12.74 -28.85 7.31
C ALA A 298 -11.73 -28.17 6.38
N LEU A 299 -11.94 -26.89 6.09
CA LEU A 299 -11.31 -26.21 4.96
C LEU A 299 -10.15 -25.27 5.36
N TYR A 300 -10.14 -24.74 6.59
CA TYR A 300 -9.23 -23.65 6.99
C TYR A 300 -7.91 -24.15 7.61
N PRO A 301 -6.76 -23.48 7.35
CA PRO A 301 -6.54 -22.49 6.31
C PRO A 301 -6.43 -23.15 4.94
N CYS A 302 -6.49 -22.34 3.87
CA CYS A 302 -6.46 -22.85 2.51
C CYS A 302 -5.20 -23.70 2.24
N GLY A 303 -5.39 -24.87 1.62
CA GLY A 303 -4.30 -25.81 1.34
C GLY A 303 -3.24 -25.27 0.38
N SER A 304 -3.61 -24.38 -0.54
CA SER A 304 -2.70 -23.82 -1.56
C SER A 304 -1.59 -22.91 -1.01
N ILE A 305 -1.82 -22.33 0.18
CA ILE A 305 -0.91 -21.37 0.84
C ILE A 305 -0.18 -21.95 2.05
N THR A 306 -0.32 -23.26 2.27
CA THR A 306 0.42 -24.04 3.28
C THR A 306 1.34 -25.02 2.56
N GLY A 307 0.85 -26.22 2.32
CA GLY A 307 1.51 -27.37 1.69
C GLY A 307 0.96 -28.67 2.28
N ALA A 308 1.58 -29.80 1.93
CA ALA A 308 1.10 -31.12 2.32
C ALA A 308 2.24 -31.95 2.92
N PRO A 309 2.02 -32.66 4.04
CA PRO A 309 0.82 -32.68 4.89
C PRO A 309 0.60 -31.40 5.70
N LYS A 310 -0.62 -30.84 5.67
CA LYS A 310 -0.97 -29.48 6.17
C LYS A 310 -0.39 -29.15 7.56
N ARG A 311 -0.65 -30.00 8.56
CA ARG A 311 -0.20 -29.77 9.94
C ARG A 311 1.32 -29.62 10.05
N ARG A 312 2.06 -30.60 9.52
CA ARG A 312 3.53 -30.61 9.59
C ARG A 312 4.13 -29.45 8.80
N THR A 313 3.58 -29.14 7.63
CA THR A 313 4.01 -27.99 6.84
C THR A 313 3.82 -26.68 7.60
N MET A 314 2.70 -26.50 8.31
CA MET A 314 2.46 -25.28 9.11
C MET A 314 3.42 -25.16 10.30
N GLU A 315 3.83 -26.26 10.95
CA GLU A 315 4.88 -26.25 11.98
C GLU A 315 6.23 -25.78 11.40
N ILE A 316 6.59 -26.27 10.21
CA ILE A 316 7.80 -25.85 9.49
C ILE A 316 7.73 -24.36 9.15
N ILE A 317 6.61 -23.89 8.61
CA ILE A 317 6.36 -22.46 8.34
C ILE A 317 6.57 -21.63 9.60
N ALA A 318 5.96 -22.04 10.72
CA ALA A 318 6.04 -21.33 11.99
C ALA A 318 7.48 -21.22 12.52
N GLY A 319 8.32 -22.24 12.29
CA GLY A 319 9.72 -22.24 12.70
C GLY A 319 10.68 -21.46 11.77
N LEU A 320 10.29 -21.24 10.51
CA LEU A 320 11.15 -20.60 9.51
C LEU A 320 10.79 -19.14 9.23
N GLU A 321 9.51 -18.76 9.30
CA GLU A 321 9.10 -17.38 9.05
C GLU A 321 9.41 -16.50 10.27
N PRO A 322 10.00 -15.30 10.08
CA PRO A 322 10.41 -14.46 11.20
C PRO A 322 9.21 -13.95 12.02
N GLU A 323 8.06 -13.79 11.39
CA GLU A 323 6.87 -13.16 11.96
C GLU A 323 5.60 -13.94 11.54
N PRO A 324 4.53 -13.90 12.35
CA PRO A 324 3.22 -14.46 11.99
C PRO A 324 2.62 -13.76 10.77
N ARG A 325 1.65 -14.41 10.14
CA ARG A 325 1.12 -13.95 8.85
C ARG A 325 0.00 -12.94 8.92
N GLY A 326 -0.80 -12.93 9.99
CA GLY A 326 -1.95 -12.04 10.11
C GLY A 326 -2.99 -12.34 9.04
N LEU A 327 -3.59 -11.30 8.45
CA LEU A 327 -4.62 -11.47 7.40
C LEU A 327 -4.07 -12.13 6.12
N TYR A 328 -2.78 -11.96 5.83
CA TYR A 328 -2.17 -12.52 4.63
C TYR A 328 -2.25 -14.05 4.63
N THR A 329 -2.71 -14.64 3.53
CA THR A 329 -2.98 -16.08 3.40
C THR A 329 -4.04 -16.65 4.36
N GLY A 330 -4.81 -15.78 5.02
CA GLY A 330 -6.01 -16.14 5.78
C GLY A 330 -7.25 -16.25 4.88
N ALA A 331 -8.33 -15.53 5.23
CA ALA A 331 -9.52 -15.39 4.37
C ALA A 331 -10.15 -13.99 4.45
N ILE A 332 -10.60 -13.46 3.32
CA ILE A 332 -11.52 -12.31 3.24
C ILE A 332 -12.75 -12.75 2.48
N GLY A 333 -13.94 -12.40 2.94
CA GLY A 333 -15.12 -12.71 2.17
C GLY A 333 -16.44 -12.23 2.76
N TRP A 334 -17.51 -12.49 2.03
CA TRP A 334 -18.86 -12.04 2.34
C TRP A 334 -19.79 -13.21 2.62
N PHE A 335 -20.82 -12.95 3.43
CA PHE A 335 -21.89 -13.87 3.76
C PHE A 335 -23.23 -13.14 3.64
N ASP A 336 -24.15 -13.72 2.87
CA ASP A 336 -25.50 -13.20 2.69
C ASP A 336 -26.44 -13.71 3.80
N PRO A 337 -27.49 -12.94 4.15
CA PRO A 337 -28.61 -13.45 4.94
C PRO A 337 -29.21 -14.72 4.32
N PRO A 338 -29.75 -15.64 5.15
CA PRO A 338 -30.49 -16.79 4.63
C PRO A 338 -31.74 -16.36 3.85
N ARG A 339 -32.15 -17.21 2.91
CA ARG A 339 -33.41 -17.07 2.16
C ARG A 339 -34.44 -18.05 2.73
N PRO A 340 -35.76 -17.83 2.55
CA PRO A 340 -36.76 -18.79 3.00
C PRO A 340 -36.46 -20.21 2.47
N GLY A 341 -36.22 -21.15 3.39
CA GLY A 341 -35.90 -22.55 3.06
C GLY A 341 -34.49 -22.82 2.54
N ALA A 342 -33.59 -21.84 2.54
CA ALA A 342 -32.20 -22.04 2.10
C ALA A 342 -31.20 -21.19 2.92
N PRO A 343 -30.02 -21.73 3.25
CA PRO A 343 -28.97 -20.95 3.91
C PRO A 343 -28.45 -19.84 2.99
N GLY A 344 -27.81 -18.85 3.59
CA GLY A 344 -27.18 -17.75 2.87
C GLY A 344 -25.99 -18.23 2.04
N ASP A 345 -25.80 -17.60 0.88
CA ASP A 345 -24.62 -17.80 0.06
C ASP A 345 -23.40 -17.14 0.72
N PHE A 346 -22.19 -17.63 0.44
CA PHE A 346 -20.97 -16.98 0.88
C PHE A 346 -19.82 -17.20 -0.09
N CYS A 347 -18.83 -16.33 -0.05
CA CYS A 347 -17.60 -16.45 -0.81
C CYS A 347 -16.43 -15.95 0.02
N LEU A 348 -15.37 -16.76 0.11
CA LEU A 348 -14.10 -16.44 0.74
C LEU A 348 -12.99 -16.50 -0.32
N ASN A 349 -12.12 -15.51 -0.36
CA ASN A 349 -10.88 -15.52 -1.13
C ASN A 349 -9.69 -15.90 -0.23
N VAL A 350 -8.53 -16.12 -0.86
CA VAL A 350 -7.25 -16.19 -0.15
C VAL A 350 -6.59 -14.80 -0.21
N PRO A 351 -6.32 -14.09 0.90
CA PRO A 351 -5.74 -12.75 0.90
C PRO A 351 -4.26 -12.77 0.50
N ILE A 352 -4.03 -12.85 -0.81
CA ILE A 352 -2.74 -12.63 -1.47
C ILE A 352 -2.83 -11.36 -2.31
N ARG A 353 -1.70 -10.68 -2.50
CA ARG A 353 -1.68 -9.33 -3.10
C ARG A 353 -2.59 -8.37 -2.32
N THR A 354 -2.50 -8.45 -1.00
CA THR A 354 -3.37 -7.74 -0.06
C THR A 354 -2.53 -6.86 0.85
N LEU A 355 -2.87 -5.57 0.88
CA LEU A 355 -2.27 -4.59 1.77
C LEU A 355 -3.17 -4.46 3.01
N THR A 356 -2.58 -4.56 4.20
CA THR A 356 -3.21 -4.15 5.45
C THR A 356 -2.63 -2.81 5.87
N LEU A 357 -3.49 -1.84 6.18
CA LEU A 357 -3.12 -0.47 6.53
C LEU A 357 -3.60 -0.16 7.94
N GLN A 358 -2.69 0.33 8.78
CA GLN A 358 -3.00 0.86 10.10
C GLN A 358 -3.83 2.17 9.99
N PRO A 359 -4.42 2.64 11.11
CA PRO A 359 -5.02 3.97 11.18
C PRO A 359 -3.99 5.05 10.75
N PRO A 360 -4.46 6.20 10.23
CA PRO A 360 -3.56 7.22 9.75
C PRO A 360 -2.80 7.83 10.94
N ALA A 361 -1.49 8.01 10.77
CA ALA A 361 -0.61 8.65 11.73
C ALA A 361 0.47 9.43 10.97
N ASN A 362 0.70 10.69 11.34
CA ASN A 362 1.71 11.54 10.70
C ASN A 362 1.52 11.67 9.16
N GLY A 363 0.27 11.89 8.71
CA GLY A 363 -0.07 12.04 7.29
C GLY A 363 0.09 10.79 6.42
N VAL A 364 0.43 9.64 7.01
CA VAL A 364 0.58 8.36 6.32
C VAL A 364 -0.15 7.24 7.07
N ARG A 365 -0.24 6.07 6.44
CA ARG A 365 -0.67 4.82 7.04
C ARG A 365 0.47 3.84 6.93
N ARG A 366 0.95 3.33 8.06
CA ARG A 366 1.86 2.19 8.05
C ARG A 366 1.12 1.01 7.46
N GLY A 367 1.72 0.37 6.47
CA GLY A 367 1.13 -0.79 5.81
C GLY A 367 2.10 -1.94 5.66
N GLU A 368 1.54 -3.11 5.45
CA GLU A 368 2.29 -4.31 5.08
C GLU A 368 1.58 -5.08 3.96
N MET A 369 2.35 -5.90 3.26
CA MET A 369 1.86 -6.88 2.30
C MET A 369 2.74 -8.13 2.38
N GLY A 370 2.11 -9.30 2.47
CA GLY A 370 2.81 -10.56 2.35
C GLY A 370 3.13 -10.94 0.92
N VAL A 371 4.30 -11.58 0.74
CA VAL A 371 4.76 -12.16 -0.52
C VAL A 371 5.35 -13.53 -0.21
N GLY A 372 5.21 -14.48 -1.13
CA GLY A 372 5.75 -15.81 -0.91
C GLY A 372 5.87 -16.67 -2.16
N ALA A 373 6.50 -17.81 -1.97
CA ALA A 373 6.79 -18.80 -2.99
C ALA A 373 6.49 -20.22 -2.47
N GLY A 374 5.96 -21.07 -3.35
CA GLY A 374 5.71 -22.46 -3.06
C GLY A 374 6.96 -23.27 -3.37
N ILE A 375 7.66 -23.73 -2.33
CA ILE A 375 8.96 -24.36 -2.45
C ILE A 375 8.78 -25.88 -2.54
N VAL A 376 9.38 -26.46 -3.58
CA VAL A 376 9.47 -27.90 -3.82
C VAL A 376 10.94 -28.34 -3.81
N HIS A 377 11.21 -29.64 -3.94
CA HIS A 377 12.57 -30.19 -3.87
C HIS A 377 13.56 -29.52 -4.86
N ASP A 378 13.07 -29.23 -6.07
CA ASP A 378 13.85 -28.68 -7.19
C ASP A 378 13.84 -27.14 -7.25
N SER A 379 13.27 -26.47 -6.23
CA SER A 379 13.24 -25.00 -6.19
C SER A 379 14.65 -24.40 -6.07
N VAL A 380 14.93 -23.38 -6.89
CA VAL A 380 16.18 -22.60 -6.89
C VAL A 380 15.92 -21.27 -6.19
N ALA A 381 16.64 -20.99 -5.10
CA ALA A 381 16.36 -19.84 -4.23
C ALA A 381 16.35 -18.49 -4.97
N ALA A 382 17.27 -18.28 -5.91
CA ALA A 382 17.33 -17.04 -6.70
C ALA A 382 16.09 -16.86 -7.59
N ASP A 383 15.63 -17.94 -8.23
CA ASP A 383 14.46 -17.92 -9.10
C ASP A 383 13.18 -17.68 -8.29
N GLU A 384 13.04 -18.33 -7.13
CA GLU A 384 11.91 -18.15 -6.22
C GLU A 384 11.86 -16.72 -5.65
N TYR A 385 13.02 -16.14 -5.33
CA TYR A 385 13.11 -14.75 -4.87
C TYR A 385 12.72 -13.75 -5.99
N ALA A 386 13.18 -14.01 -7.22
CA ALA A 386 12.78 -13.23 -8.38
C ALA A 386 11.26 -13.34 -8.66
N GLU A 387 10.67 -14.54 -8.51
CA GLU A 387 9.23 -14.76 -8.63
C GLU A 387 8.44 -13.96 -7.57
N CYS A 388 8.91 -13.95 -6.32
CA CYS A 388 8.35 -13.09 -5.27
C CYS A 388 8.36 -11.61 -5.68
N GLY A 389 9.47 -11.13 -6.25
CA GLY A 389 9.58 -9.78 -6.81
C GLY A 389 8.54 -9.49 -7.90
N LEU A 390 8.31 -10.44 -8.81
CA LEU A 390 7.27 -10.34 -9.85
C LEU A 390 5.86 -10.26 -9.24
N LYS A 391 5.57 -11.08 -8.22
CA LYS A 391 4.29 -11.06 -7.50
C LYS A 391 4.05 -9.74 -6.76
N ALA A 392 5.12 -9.10 -6.28
CA ALA A 392 5.08 -7.81 -5.59
C ALA A 392 5.01 -6.59 -6.52
N ARG A 393 5.28 -6.76 -7.83
CA ARG A 393 5.44 -5.65 -8.80
C ARG A 393 4.22 -4.75 -8.96
N PHE A 394 3.01 -5.26 -8.69
CA PHE A 394 1.81 -4.41 -8.71
C PHE A 394 1.88 -3.31 -7.64
N LEU A 395 2.52 -3.60 -6.50
CA LEU A 395 2.81 -2.68 -5.40
C LEU A 395 4.12 -1.91 -5.64
N THR A 396 5.24 -2.61 -5.85
CA THR A 396 6.58 -1.97 -5.91
C THR A 396 6.82 -1.15 -7.17
N GLY A 397 6.11 -1.46 -8.26
CA GLY A 397 6.16 -0.67 -9.50
C GLY A 397 5.12 0.45 -9.57
N LEU A 398 4.38 0.73 -8.48
CA LEU A 398 3.44 1.85 -8.44
C LEU A 398 4.24 3.15 -8.38
N SER A 399 4.31 3.87 -9.50
CA SER A 399 4.96 5.18 -9.57
C SER A 399 4.24 6.20 -8.70
N ASN A 400 4.94 7.29 -8.37
CA ASN A 400 4.36 8.44 -7.69
C ASN A 400 4.18 9.57 -8.71
N ASP A 401 3.00 10.18 -8.75
CA ASP A 401 2.59 11.13 -9.80
C ASP A 401 2.99 12.58 -9.44
N PHE A 402 4.26 12.78 -9.09
CA PHE A 402 4.87 14.08 -8.80
C PHE A 402 6.38 14.02 -9.00
N ASP A 403 7.03 15.18 -9.07
CA ASP A 403 8.47 15.28 -9.16
C ASP A 403 9.06 15.79 -7.85
N LEU A 404 10.31 15.41 -7.59
CA LEU A 404 11.14 16.05 -6.57
C LEU A 404 11.91 17.19 -7.22
N PHE A 405 12.20 18.25 -6.47
CA PHE A 405 13.03 19.31 -7.03
C PHE A 405 13.87 20.05 -5.99
N GLU A 406 14.95 20.63 -6.49
CA GLU A 406 15.79 21.57 -5.78
C GLU A 406 15.84 22.92 -6.49
N THR A 407 16.15 23.96 -5.72
CA THR A 407 16.29 25.31 -6.26
C THR A 407 17.47 25.98 -5.58
N MET A 408 18.44 26.40 -6.38
CA MET A 408 19.78 26.80 -5.97
C MET A 408 20.12 28.18 -6.53
N HIS A 409 20.82 28.98 -5.74
CA HIS A 409 21.52 30.15 -6.24
C HIS A 409 22.76 29.70 -7.00
N ALA A 410 23.03 30.25 -8.17
CA ALA A 410 24.24 29.96 -8.93
C ALA A 410 24.77 31.16 -9.71
N THR A 411 26.07 31.16 -9.95
CA THR A 411 26.74 32.01 -10.95
C THR A 411 27.58 31.12 -11.86
N ARG A 412 28.02 31.64 -13.01
CA ARG A 412 28.93 30.91 -13.89
C ARG A 412 30.27 30.66 -13.20
N GLU A 413 30.76 31.65 -12.45
CA GLU A 413 32.10 31.69 -11.89
C GLU A 413 32.24 30.85 -10.62
N GLN A 414 31.22 30.84 -9.76
CA GLN A 414 31.25 30.15 -8.47
C GLN A 414 30.42 28.86 -8.45
N GLY A 415 29.69 28.57 -9.54
CA GLY A 415 28.75 27.46 -9.60
C GLY A 415 27.55 27.65 -8.67
N ALA A 416 26.84 26.55 -8.41
CA ALA A 416 25.69 26.51 -7.51
C ALA A 416 26.11 26.47 -6.03
N ARG A 417 25.39 27.19 -5.17
CA ARG A 417 25.62 27.18 -3.72
C ARG A 417 25.03 25.94 -3.06
N HIS A 418 25.72 25.45 -2.03
CA HIS A 418 25.27 24.35 -1.15
C HIS A 418 24.89 23.04 -1.86
N VAL A 419 25.51 22.73 -3.01
CA VAL A 419 25.20 21.56 -3.85
C VAL A 419 25.09 20.27 -3.04
N GLU A 420 26.06 20.00 -2.16
CA GLU A 420 26.05 18.78 -1.32
C GLU A 420 24.78 18.64 -0.48
N ARG A 421 24.31 19.73 0.14
CA ARG A 421 23.10 19.72 0.98
C ARG A 421 21.84 19.55 0.14
N HIS A 422 21.80 20.15 -1.05
CA HIS A 422 20.71 19.99 -2.00
C HIS A 422 20.61 18.55 -2.50
N LEU A 423 21.73 17.97 -2.97
CA LEU A 423 21.78 16.59 -3.45
C LEU A 423 21.46 15.59 -2.33
N ALA A 424 21.97 15.80 -1.12
CA ALA A 424 21.66 14.93 0.02
C ALA A 424 20.16 14.92 0.35
N ARG A 425 19.49 16.09 0.32
CA ARG A 425 18.04 16.18 0.56
C ARG A 425 17.23 15.54 -0.57
N LEU A 426 17.65 15.77 -1.81
CA LEU A 426 17.02 15.19 -3.00
C LEU A 426 17.15 13.66 -2.98
N ALA A 427 18.35 13.13 -2.73
CA ALA A 427 18.63 11.70 -2.60
C ALA A 427 17.83 11.04 -1.48
N ARG A 428 17.71 11.69 -0.31
CA ARG A 428 16.88 11.18 0.80
C ARG A 428 15.41 11.07 0.41
N SER A 429 14.88 12.07 -0.29
CA SER A 429 13.49 12.05 -0.76
C SER A 429 13.30 11.03 -1.88
N ALA A 430 14.27 10.90 -2.79
CA ALA A 430 14.25 9.91 -3.86
C ALA A 430 14.20 8.49 -3.29
N ARG A 431 15.08 8.17 -2.33
CA ARG A 431 15.06 6.89 -1.61
C ARG A 431 13.73 6.62 -0.92
N TYR A 432 13.18 7.62 -0.23
CA TYR A 432 11.92 7.47 0.49
C TYR A 432 10.75 7.19 -0.46
N PHE A 433 10.63 7.90 -1.58
CA PHE A 433 9.54 7.70 -2.54
C PHE A 433 9.83 6.64 -3.62
N GLY A 434 10.99 5.96 -3.57
CA GLY A 434 11.38 4.96 -4.55
C GLY A 434 11.73 5.51 -5.94
N PHE A 435 12.16 6.78 -6.03
CA PHE A 435 12.60 7.38 -7.29
C PHE A 435 14.00 6.86 -7.63
N GLN A 436 14.25 6.60 -8.91
CA GLN A 436 15.61 6.28 -9.35
C GLN A 436 16.53 7.47 -9.12
N TRP A 437 17.71 7.22 -8.57
CA TRP A 437 18.66 8.25 -8.17
C TRP A 437 20.04 7.95 -8.75
N ASP A 438 20.55 8.88 -9.56
CA ASP A 438 21.93 8.89 -10.04
C ASP A 438 22.56 10.22 -9.62
N GLU A 439 23.43 10.14 -8.61
CA GLU A 439 24.11 11.31 -8.07
C GLU A 439 25.13 11.89 -9.07
N ALA A 440 25.81 11.04 -9.83
CA ALA A 440 26.82 11.49 -10.80
C ALA A 440 26.15 12.27 -11.93
N ALA A 441 25.02 11.76 -12.43
CA ALA A 441 24.20 12.48 -13.40
C ALA A 441 23.69 13.81 -12.83
N ALA A 442 23.13 13.83 -11.61
CA ALA A 442 22.65 15.06 -10.99
C ALA A 442 23.74 16.16 -10.90
N ARG A 443 24.97 15.77 -10.52
CA ARG A 443 26.13 16.67 -10.48
C ARG A 443 26.51 17.20 -11.86
N ALA A 444 26.54 16.33 -12.87
CA ALA A 444 26.84 16.72 -14.24
C ALA A 444 25.81 17.73 -14.79
N TYR A 445 24.51 17.50 -14.55
CA TYR A 445 23.46 18.46 -14.92
C TYR A 445 23.65 19.83 -14.27
N ILE A 446 24.03 19.87 -12.98
CA ILE A 446 24.29 21.14 -12.27
C ILE A 446 25.51 21.85 -12.87
N ALA A 447 26.61 21.14 -13.11
CA ALA A 447 27.84 21.71 -13.65
C ALA A 447 27.62 22.33 -15.04
N ILE A 448 27.02 21.56 -15.97
CA ILE A 448 26.68 22.03 -17.32
C ILE A 448 25.78 23.26 -17.26
N ALA A 449 24.78 23.24 -16.37
CA ALA A 449 23.86 24.36 -16.21
C ALA A 449 24.55 25.63 -15.69
N CYS A 450 25.54 25.50 -14.80
CA CYS A 450 26.33 26.63 -14.30
C CYS A 450 27.21 27.23 -15.40
N GLU A 451 27.87 26.41 -16.22
CA GLU A 451 28.71 26.87 -17.33
C GLU A 451 27.91 27.64 -18.38
N ALA A 452 26.65 27.25 -18.60
CA ALA A 452 25.74 27.90 -19.52
C ALA A 452 25.15 29.23 -18.99
N LEU A 453 25.43 29.63 -17.74
CA LEU A 453 24.90 30.88 -17.18
C LEU A 453 25.57 32.11 -17.80
N PRO A 454 24.85 33.26 -17.86
CA PRO A 454 25.47 34.53 -18.22
C PRO A 454 26.58 34.92 -17.22
N PRO A 455 27.77 35.33 -17.70
CA PRO A 455 28.87 35.74 -16.83
C PRO A 455 28.49 36.91 -15.90
N GLY A 456 28.96 36.87 -14.67
CA GLY A 456 28.75 37.93 -13.66
C GLY A 456 27.29 38.14 -13.25
N ARG A 457 26.38 37.23 -13.57
CA ARG A 457 24.95 37.33 -13.22
C ARG A 457 24.55 36.27 -12.21
N GLU A 458 23.83 36.71 -11.16
CA GLU A 458 23.18 35.80 -10.23
C GLU A 458 21.94 35.17 -10.86
N CYS A 459 21.88 33.84 -10.79
CA CYS A 459 20.83 33.04 -11.41
C CYS A 459 20.20 32.07 -10.40
N ARG A 460 18.91 31.79 -10.62
CA ARG A 460 18.19 30.65 -10.07
C ARG A 460 18.46 29.45 -10.95
N LEU A 461 18.92 28.34 -10.37
CA LEU A 461 18.87 27.02 -10.99
C LEU A 461 17.78 26.18 -10.31
N ARG A 462 16.98 25.46 -11.10
CA ARG A 462 15.99 24.51 -10.62
C ARG A 462 16.26 23.15 -11.26
N LEU A 463 16.64 22.18 -10.44
CA LEU A 463 16.81 20.79 -10.84
C LEU A 463 15.57 20.01 -10.40
N ALA A 464 14.82 19.44 -11.33
CA ALA A 464 13.72 18.53 -11.07
C ALA A 464 14.15 17.08 -11.39
N LEU A 465 13.62 16.14 -10.62
CA LEU A 465 13.83 14.70 -10.73
C LEU A 465 12.44 14.03 -10.78
N ASN A 466 12.17 13.31 -11.86
CA ASN A 466 10.97 12.50 -11.97
C ASN A 466 11.18 11.09 -11.39
N ALA A 467 10.10 10.32 -11.21
CA ALA A 467 10.14 8.98 -10.63
C ALA A 467 11.05 7.99 -11.39
N ALA A 468 11.20 8.18 -12.70
CA ALA A 468 12.00 7.34 -13.58
C ALA A 468 13.50 7.71 -13.62
N GLY A 469 13.96 8.64 -12.77
CA GLY A 469 15.36 9.05 -12.73
C GLY A 469 15.74 10.14 -13.73
N GLY A 470 14.78 10.66 -14.49
CA GLY A 470 15.01 11.73 -15.44
C GLY A 470 15.18 13.08 -14.74
N PHE A 471 16.25 13.79 -15.10
CA PHE A 471 16.52 15.14 -14.62
C PHE A 471 16.08 16.20 -15.63
N ALA A 472 15.47 17.28 -15.14
CA ALA A 472 15.18 18.48 -15.91
C ALA A 472 15.78 19.70 -15.22
N MET A 473 16.45 20.57 -15.98
CA MET A 473 17.07 21.78 -15.48
C MET A 473 16.41 23.03 -16.05
N GLN A 474 16.16 24.02 -15.20
CA GLN A 474 15.71 25.35 -15.60
C GLN A 474 16.59 26.41 -14.94
N SER A 475 16.91 27.46 -15.67
CA SER A 475 17.65 28.62 -15.17
C SER A 475 16.87 29.92 -15.37
N GLY A 476 17.20 30.96 -14.60
CA GLY A 476 16.64 32.29 -14.78
C GLY A 476 17.36 33.34 -13.94
N LEU A 477 17.41 34.58 -14.42
CA LEU A 477 18.06 35.68 -13.71
C LEU A 477 17.36 35.99 -12.38
N LEU A 478 18.15 36.26 -11.33
CA LEU A 478 17.63 36.75 -10.06
C LEU A 478 17.55 38.28 -10.09
N THR A 479 16.35 38.82 -9.90
CA THR A 479 16.16 40.27 -9.70
C THR A 479 16.60 40.67 -8.29
N PRO A 480 17.32 41.79 -8.09
CA PRO A 480 17.62 42.28 -6.75
C PRO A 480 16.36 42.52 -5.91
N LEU A 481 16.45 42.33 -4.59
CA LEU A 481 15.37 42.62 -3.64
C LEU A 481 15.83 43.73 -2.70
N GLN A 482 14.92 44.66 -2.40
CA GLN A 482 15.11 45.61 -1.31
C GLN A 482 14.85 44.92 0.03
N GLN A 483 15.61 45.31 1.05
CA GLN A 483 15.44 44.81 2.41
C GLN A 483 15.11 45.98 3.35
N PRO A 484 14.28 45.76 4.39
CA PRO A 484 13.65 44.49 4.75
C PRO A 484 12.55 44.08 3.77
N VAL A 485 12.32 42.78 3.62
CA VAL A 485 11.21 42.26 2.84
C VAL A 485 9.93 42.24 3.67
N ARG A 486 8.78 42.51 3.06
CA ARG A 486 7.49 42.40 3.76
C ARG A 486 7.01 40.94 3.76
N VAL A 487 6.47 40.46 4.88
CA VAL A 487 5.80 39.16 4.97
C VAL A 487 4.40 39.33 5.53
N LEU A 488 3.47 38.51 5.03
CA LEU A 488 2.08 38.48 5.47
C LEU A 488 1.80 37.17 6.23
N LEU A 489 0.66 37.06 6.89
CA LEU A 489 0.19 35.79 7.44
C LEU A 489 -0.79 35.13 6.48
N ALA A 490 -0.67 33.82 6.30
CA ALA A 490 -1.69 33.04 5.60
C ALA A 490 -2.91 32.83 6.51
N ASP A 491 -4.10 32.96 5.92
CA ASP A 491 -5.37 32.75 6.62
C ASP A 491 -5.65 31.27 6.91
N ALA A 492 -5.32 30.40 5.95
CA ALA A 492 -5.59 28.97 6.04
C ALA A 492 -4.46 28.24 6.79
N PRO A 493 -4.79 27.38 7.77
CA PRO A 493 -3.79 26.59 8.46
C PRO A 493 -3.23 25.49 7.56
N THR A 494 -1.96 25.15 7.78
CA THR A 494 -1.33 23.93 7.26
C THR A 494 -1.63 22.74 8.17
N ALA A 495 -1.47 21.52 7.66
CA ALA A 495 -1.57 20.30 8.45
C ALA A 495 -0.17 19.84 8.84
N SER A 496 0.15 19.88 10.13
CA SER A 496 1.48 19.57 10.68
C SER A 496 1.98 18.15 10.34
N ASP A 497 1.03 17.24 10.11
CA ASP A 497 1.26 15.85 9.81
C ASP A 497 1.37 15.58 8.30
N ASN A 498 1.12 16.57 7.44
CA ASN A 498 1.20 16.42 6.00
C ASN A 498 2.61 15.99 5.56
N LEU A 499 2.69 14.79 5.00
CA LEU A 499 3.92 14.17 4.49
C LEU A 499 4.70 15.10 3.55
N PHE A 500 3.99 15.79 2.65
CA PHE A 500 4.61 16.60 1.61
C PHE A 500 5.24 17.89 2.12
N LEU A 501 5.03 18.25 3.39
CA LEU A 501 5.78 19.34 4.01
C LEU A 501 7.24 18.94 4.27
N ARG A 502 7.52 17.65 4.43
CA ARG A 502 8.86 17.14 4.76
C ARG A 502 9.74 16.92 3.53
N HIS A 503 9.17 17.06 2.33
CA HIS A 503 9.82 16.79 1.06
C HIS A 503 9.56 17.91 0.05
N LYS A 504 10.58 18.29 -0.73
CA LYS A 504 10.42 19.33 -1.76
C LYS A 504 9.90 18.70 -3.06
N THR A 505 8.59 18.54 -3.13
CA THR A 505 7.89 17.97 -4.30
C THR A 505 7.19 19.05 -5.11
N THR A 506 6.75 18.74 -6.33
CA THR A 506 5.90 19.64 -7.14
C THR A 506 4.48 19.83 -6.59
N LEU A 507 4.09 19.13 -5.53
CA LEU A 507 2.78 19.24 -4.88
C LEU A 507 2.74 20.44 -3.94
N ARG A 508 2.76 21.63 -4.54
CA ARG A 508 2.91 22.91 -3.82
C ARG A 508 1.87 23.96 -4.22
N ALA A 509 0.75 23.57 -4.82
CA ALA A 509 -0.26 24.51 -5.31
C ALA A 509 -0.71 25.54 -4.25
N GLY A 510 -0.93 25.10 -2.99
CA GLY A 510 -1.26 26.01 -1.89
C GLY A 510 -0.14 26.99 -1.54
N TYR A 511 1.11 26.53 -1.48
CA TYR A 511 2.29 27.37 -1.26
C TYR A 511 2.50 28.35 -2.41
N ASP A 512 2.31 27.88 -3.64
CA ASP A 512 2.45 28.69 -4.84
C ASP A 512 1.38 29.76 -4.95
N ALA A 513 0.14 29.47 -4.55
CA ALA A 513 -0.91 30.46 -4.44
C ALA A 513 -0.58 31.51 -3.38
N ALA A 514 -0.08 31.09 -2.20
CA ALA A 514 0.21 31.99 -1.09
C ALA A 514 1.34 32.99 -1.41
N TRP A 515 2.49 32.54 -1.93
CA TRP A 515 3.57 33.50 -2.25
C TRP A 515 3.21 34.41 -3.43
N LYS A 516 2.42 33.94 -4.40
CA LYS A 516 1.91 34.79 -5.49
C LYS A 516 0.91 35.83 -4.98
N ALA A 517 0.04 35.44 -4.06
CA ALA A 517 -0.89 36.37 -3.41
C ALA A 517 -0.15 37.41 -2.56
N ALA A 518 0.93 37.02 -1.89
CA ALA A 518 1.84 37.95 -1.20
C ALA A 518 2.48 38.94 -2.17
N GLU A 519 3.02 38.45 -3.29
CA GLU A 519 3.68 39.27 -4.31
C GLU A 519 2.73 40.30 -4.93
N ALA A 520 1.47 39.91 -5.18
CA ALA A 520 0.41 40.82 -5.64
C ALA A 520 0.12 41.97 -4.66
N GLN A 521 0.44 41.80 -3.38
CA GLN A 521 0.29 42.81 -2.31
C GLN A 521 1.60 43.54 -2.00
N GLY A 522 2.63 43.35 -2.82
CA GLY A 522 3.96 43.93 -2.61
C GLY A 522 4.73 43.31 -1.44
N ALA A 523 4.37 42.09 -1.03
CA ALA A 523 5.07 41.30 -0.02
C ALA A 523 5.89 40.17 -0.65
N PHE A 524 6.89 39.68 0.06
CA PHE A 524 7.81 38.65 -0.40
C PHE A 524 7.25 37.23 -0.21
N ASP A 525 6.53 36.99 0.88
CA ASP A 525 6.00 35.67 1.22
C ASP A 525 4.82 35.77 2.19
N GLN A 526 4.08 34.68 2.34
CA GLN A 526 3.08 34.47 3.39
C GLN A 526 3.57 33.39 4.35
N LEU A 527 3.58 33.68 5.65
CA LEU A 527 3.92 32.76 6.71
C LEU A 527 2.69 31.97 7.15
N PHE A 528 2.85 30.65 7.25
CA PHE A 528 1.80 29.73 7.63
C PHE A 528 1.86 29.39 9.12
N PHE A 529 0.68 29.13 9.68
CA PHE A 529 0.52 28.43 10.94
C PHE A 529 -0.10 27.06 10.67
N ASN A 530 0.17 26.06 11.50
CA ASN A 530 -0.50 24.77 11.42
C ASN A 530 -1.83 24.76 12.19
N GLU A 531 -2.54 23.63 12.17
CA GLU A 531 -3.81 23.42 12.88
C GLU A 531 -3.70 23.56 14.41
N ARG A 532 -2.49 23.50 14.96
CA ARG A 532 -2.19 23.70 16.39
C ARG A 532 -1.84 25.16 16.74
N GLY A 533 -1.83 26.06 15.76
CA GLY A 533 -1.44 27.46 15.98
C GLY A 533 0.07 27.68 16.13
N GLU A 534 0.88 26.75 15.62
CA GLU A 534 2.34 26.85 15.59
C GLU A 534 2.80 27.38 14.22
N LEU A 535 3.75 28.31 14.22
CA LEU A 535 4.39 28.83 13.02
C LEU A 535 5.10 27.69 12.29
N THR A 536 5.00 27.63 10.96
CA THR A 536 5.66 26.59 10.16
C THR A 536 6.75 27.18 9.28
N GLU A 537 6.38 27.61 8.08
CA GLU A 537 7.26 28.19 7.08
C GLU A 537 6.48 29.18 6.20
N GLY A 538 7.15 29.78 5.21
CA GLY A 538 6.50 30.56 4.16
C GLY A 538 6.21 29.74 2.89
N GLY A 539 5.54 30.36 1.92
CA GLY A 539 5.32 29.84 0.56
C GLY A 539 6.61 29.35 -0.11
N ARG A 540 7.72 30.08 0.10
CA ARG A 540 9.03 29.82 -0.51
C ARG A 540 10.22 30.04 0.42
N SER A 541 10.00 30.13 1.73
CA SER A 541 11.04 30.45 2.72
C SER A 541 10.84 29.71 4.04
N ASN A 542 11.91 29.54 4.83
CA ASN A 542 11.82 29.17 6.24
C ASN A 542 12.01 30.41 7.11
N VAL A 543 11.51 30.39 8.34
CA VAL A 543 11.45 31.56 9.23
C VAL A 543 12.28 31.37 10.50
N PHE A 544 12.93 32.45 10.92
CA PHE A 544 13.64 32.61 12.16
C PHE A 544 13.14 33.89 12.85
N VAL A 545 13.07 33.85 14.18
CA VAL A 545 12.72 35.01 15.00
C VAL A 545 13.77 35.20 16.08
N ARG A 546 14.02 36.45 16.46
CA ARG A 546 14.91 36.80 17.57
C ARG A 546 14.08 37.19 18.79
N ILE A 547 14.34 36.54 19.93
CA ILE A 547 13.64 36.80 21.19
C ILE A 547 14.62 36.67 22.34
N GLY A 548 14.68 37.69 23.22
CA GLY A 548 15.59 37.69 24.36
C GLY A 548 17.05 37.61 23.92
N GLY A 549 17.37 38.21 22.77
CA GLY A 549 18.70 38.16 22.16
C GLY A 549 19.07 36.85 21.44
N GLY A 550 18.30 35.77 21.58
CA GLY A 550 18.54 34.46 20.95
C GLY A 550 17.74 34.22 19.67
N TRP A 551 18.27 33.40 18.76
CA TRP A 551 17.59 33.02 17.51
C TRP A 551 16.80 31.72 17.66
N LEU A 552 15.54 31.75 17.22
CA LEU A 552 14.59 30.65 17.28
C LEU A 552 14.04 30.33 15.89
N THR A 553 13.73 29.07 15.61
CA THR A 553 13.03 28.64 14.38
C THR A 553 12.05 27.50 14.70
N PRO A 554 10.93 27.35 13.97
CA PRO A 554 10.00 26.25 14.24
C PRO A 554 10.65 24.88 14.08
N PRO A 555 10.37 23.89 14.96
CA PRO A 555 10.89 22.53 14.83
C PRO A 555 10.21 21.80 13.67
N LEU A 556 10.88 20.84 13.04
CA LEU A 556 10.30 20.07 11.93
C LEU A 556 8.96 19.37 12.29
N ALA A 557 8.74 19.09 13.58
CA ALA A 557 7.48 18.54 14.12
C ALA A 557 6.27 19.48 13.96
N SER A 558 6.49 20.78 13.74
CA SER A 558 5.43 21.75 13.39
C SER A 558 4.94 21.59 11.95
N GLY A 559 5.60 20.77 11.12
CA GLY A 559 5.21 20.50 9.74
C GLY A 559 5.75 21.55 8.79
N LEU A 560 7.05 21.48 8.52
CA LEU A 560 7.71 22.35 7.54
C LEU A 560 8.83 21.62 6.80
N LEU A 561 9.25 22.20 5.69
CA LEU A 561 10.36 21.68 4.90
C LEU A 561 11.69 21.80 5.66
N PRO A 562 12.51 20.72 5.71
CA PRO A 562 13.91 20.82 6.12
C PRO A 562 14.70 21.57 5.03
N GLY A 563 14.59 22.90 5.04
CA GLY A 563 15.24 23.82 4.11
C GLY A 563 16.76 23.68 4.13
N VAL A 564 17.39 23.70 2.95
CA VAL A 564 18.86 23.73 2.86
C VAL A 564 19.42 24.99 3.52
N MET A 565 18.84 26.16 3.19
CA MET A 565 19.27 27.42 3.81
C MET A 565 18.92 27.48 5.30
N ARG A 566 17.79 26.91 5.70
CA ARG A 566 17.43 26.77 7.12
C ARG A 566 18.53 26.05 7.91
N ALA A 567 19.01 24.90 7.41
CA ALA A 567 20.08 24.16 8.08
C ALA A 567 21.37 25.00 8.18
N VAL A 568 21.73 25.72 7.12
CA VAL A 568 22.92 26.61 7.12
C VAL A 568 22.77 27.75 8.12
N VAL A 569 21.61 28.40 8.19
CA VAL A 569 21.34 29.49 9.16
C VAL A 569 21.31 28.96 10.58
N LEU A 570 20.66 27.82 10.82
CA LEU A 570 20.55 27.20 12.14
C LEU A 570 21.94 26.91 12.72
N GLU A 571 22.83 26.31 11.93
CA GLU A 571 24.21 26.04 12.32
C GLU A 571 25.01 27.35 12.51
N ALA A 572 24.93 28.28 11.57
CA ALA A 572 25.73 29.51 11.61
C ALA A 572 25.36 30.46 12.75
N TRP A 573 24.09 30.49 13.16
CA TRP A 573 23.60 31.40 14.21
C TRP A 573 23.46 30.73 15.58
N GLY A 574 23.69 29.41 15.67
CA GLY A 574 23.38 28.65 16.89
C GLY A 574 21.90 28.76 17.26
N ALA A 575 21.01 28.81 16.26
CA ALA A 575 19.59 28.99 16.50
C ALA A 575 18.97 27.72 17.11
N THR A 576 17.97 27.91 17.98
CA THR A 576 17.29 26.80 18.66
C THR A 576 15.95 26.49 18.00
N GLU A 577 15.65 25.22 17.79
CA GLU A 577 14.33 24.79 17.34
C GLU A 577 13.34 24.86 18.50
N THR A 578 12.29 25.68 18.38
CA THR A 578 11.24 25.80 19.40
C THR A 578 9.89 26.11 18.79
N VAL A 579 8.81 25.69 19.45
CA VAL A 579 7.45 26.00 18.99
C VAL A 579 7.21 27.50 19.11
N ILE A 580 6.89 28.15 17.98
CA ILE A 580 6.63 29.59 17.91
C ILE A 580 5.12 29.79 17.68
N THR A 581 4.44 30.41 18.63
CA THR A 581 3.02 30.76 18.52
C THR A 581 2.83 32.12 17.86
N ARG A 582 1.59 32.49 17.54
CA ARG A 582 1.25 33.84 17.04
C ARG A 582 1.69 34.95 18.01
N SER A 583 1.50 34.75 19.32
CA SER A 583 1.94 35.70 20.35
C SER A 583 3.47 35.82 20.39
N THR A 584 4.17 34.70 20.25
CA THR A 584 5.65 34.66 20.21
C THR A 584 6.17 35.41 18.99
N LEU A 585 5.54 35.21 17.82
CA LEU A 585 5.90 35.93 16.58
C LEU A 585 5.65 37.43 16.70
N ALA A 586 4.52 37.85 17.28
CA ALA A 586 4.19 39.26 17.46
C ALA A 586 5.16 39.99 18.41
N GLY A 587 5.75 39.28 19.37
CA GLY A 587 6.75 39.80 20.30
C GLY A 587 8.20 39.67 19.82
N ALA A 588 8.46 39.26 18.57
CA ALA A 588 9.80 39.08 18.06
C ALA A 588 10.54 40.43 17.87
N GLU A 589 11.79 40.48 18.33
CA GLU A 589 12.68 41.65 18.15
C GLU A 589 13.07 41.80 16.67
N GLU A 590 13.29 40.68 15.99
CA GLU A 590 13.63 40.61 14.57
C GLU A 590 12.99 39.38 13.95
N ILE A 591 12.54 39.50 12.69
CA ILE A 591 12.08 38.38 11.87
C ILE A 591 13.04 38.24 10.68
N VAL A 592 13.47 37.02 10.41
CA VAL A 592 14.28 36.69 9.23
C VAL A 592 13.62 35.55 8.50
N VAL A 593 13.43 35.73 7.19
CA VAL A 593 13.08 34.63 6.28
C VAL A 593 14.31 34.21 5.48
N CYS A 594 14.45 32.93 5.18
CA CYS A 594 15.57 32.44 4.41
C CYS A 594 15.17 31.42 3.35
N ASN A 595 15.91 31.42 2.24
CA ASN A 595 15.85 30.36 1.24
C ASN A 595 17.19 30.25 0.49
N ALA A 596 17.36 29.16 -0.25
CA ALA A 596 18.62 28.86 -0.93
C ALA A 596 18.95 29.82 -2.10
N LEU A 597 18.00 30.66 -2.53
CA LEU A 597 18.24 31.67 -3.57
C LEU A 597 18.80 32.96 -3.01
N ARG A 598 18.32 33.37 -1.83
CA ARG A 598 18.55 34.72 -1.29
C ARG A 598 19.35 34.73 0.00
N GLY A 599 19.64 33.57 0.59
CA GLY A 599 20.23 33.51 1.93
C GLY A 599 19.21 33.95 2.98
N ALA A 600 19.70 34.61 4.03
CA ALA A 600 18.88 35.21 5.08
C ALA A 600 18.48 36.64 4.69
N LEU A 601 17.19 36.97 4.84
CA LEU A 601 16.61 38.27 4.54
C LEU A 601 15.91 38.81 5.79
N ARG A 602 16.20 40.05 6.17
CA ARG A 602 15.43 40.73 7.22
C ARG A 602 14.00 40.91 6.72
N ALA A 603 13.03 40.61 7.58
CA ALA A 603 11.62 40.67 7.24
C ALA A 603 10.84 41.54 8.23
N GLU A 604 9.82 42.23 7.72
CA GLU A 604 8.83 42.96 8.51
C GLU A 604 7.47 42.29 8.32
N LEU A 605 6.83 41.93 9.43
CA LEU A 605 5.46 41.44 9.43
C LEU A 605 4.52 42.62 9.17
N VAL A 606 3.66 42.49 8.17
CA VAL A 606 2.68 43.53 7.84
C VAL A 606 1.28 42.98 8.04
N ASP A 607 0.49 43.71 8.82
CA ASP A 607 -0.93 43.43 8.99
C ASP A 607 -1.65 43.68 7.67
N THR A 608 -2.47 42.72 7.24
CA THR A 608 -3.36 42.83 6.08
C THR A 608 -4.59 43.66 6.40
#